data_AF-A0A9R1WYZ2-F1
#
_entry.id   AF-A0A9R1WYZ2-F1
#
_cell.length_a   1.000
_cell.length_b   1.000
_cell.length_c   1.000
_cell.angle_alpha   90.00
_cell.angle_beta   90.00
_cell.angle_gamma   90.00
#
_symmetry.space_group_name_H-M   'P 1'
#
loop_
_entity.id
_entity.type
_entity.pdbx_description
1 polymer ?
#
loop_
_entity_poly.entity_id
_entity_poly.type
_entity_poly.pdbx_seq_one_letter_code
_entity_poly.pdbx_strand_id
1 'polypeptide(L)'
;MVIVDGGRTFVANVVIVTVPTGVLKASLIEFEPKLPNWKVSGISDLGMGNKNKISLHFDHVFWPNFELLGTISPTLYSCGYFLNLHKATGNSVLVYMAAGRFGYDLEKISKEDATKFAMVQLKKMFLEATEPVQYLVSCWGTNPNTFWSASPTKSMQSNVILLAPKISASITNNGY
;
A
#
# COMPACT_ATOMS: atom_id res chain seq x y z
N MET A 1 19.66 21.59 -6.83
CA MET A 1 18.60 22.48 -6.30
C MET A 1 17.30 21.68 -6.26
N VAL A 2 16.47 21.85 -5.24
CA VAL A 2 15.15 21.22 -5.13
C VAL A 2 14.12 22.32 -4.92
N ILE A 3 13.06 22.31 -5.73
CA ILE A 3 11.93 23.24 -5.61
C ILE A 3 10.73 22.41 -5.15
N VAL A 4 10.10 22.83 -4.05
CA VAL A 4 8.90 22.16 -3.54
C VAL A 4 7.66 22.98 -3.87
N ASP A 5 6.49 22.34 -3.75
CA ASP A 5 5.21 23.03 -3.85
C ASP A 5 5.16 24.23 -2.88
N GLY A 6 4.62 25.36 -3.37
CA GLY A 6 4.68 26.66 -2.68
C GLY A 6 6.00 27.43 -2.86
N GLY A 7 6.89 27.00 -3.77
CA GLY A 7 8.03 27.80 -4.25
C GLY A 7 9.26 27.84 -3.36
N ARG A 8 9.29 27.09 -2.26
CA ARG A 8 10.49 27.02 -1.40
C ARG A 8 11.61 26.25 -2.11
N THR A 9 12.84 26.72 -1.94
CA THR A 9 14.02 26.18 -2.61
C THR A 9 15.07 25.68 -1.62
N PHE A 10 15.67 24.53 -1.92
CA PHE A 10 16.77 23.95 -1.17
C PHE A 10 17.99 23.69 -2.07
N VAL A 11 19.18 23.96 -1.56
CA VAL A 11 20.45 23.73 -2.27
C VAL A 11 21.30 22.76 -1.45
N ALA A 12 21.81 21.72 -2.10
CA ALA A 12 22.62 20.67 -1.49
C ALA A 12 23.56 20.05 -2.55
N ASN A 13 24.67 19.47 -2.11
CA ASN A 13 25.60 18.76 -3.00
C ASN A 13 25.05 17.41 -3.48
N VAL A 14 24.16 16.79 -2.70
CA VAL A 14 23.55 15.49 -2.99
C VAL A 14 22.08 15.52 -2.58
N VAL A 15 21.23 14.87 -3.37
CA VAL A 15 19.81 14.64 -3.08
C VAL A 15 19.55 13.14 -3.07
N ILE A 16 18.83 12.66 -2.04
CA ILE A 16 18.37 11.27 -1.95
C ILE A 16 16.85 11.28 -2.11
N VAL A 17 16.34 10.55 -3.10
CA VAL A 17 14.90 10.45 -3.39
C VAL A 17 14.39 9.11 -2.90
N THR A 18 13.56 9.13 -1.86
CA THR A 18 12.96 7.93 -1.25
C THR A 18 11.43 7.93 -1.35
N VAL A 19 10.87 8.62 -2.35
CA VAL A 19 9.42 8.62 -2.56
C VAL A 19 8.95 7.25 -3.01
N PRO A 20 7.67 6.88 -2.74
CA PRO A 20 7.14 5.60 -3.21
C PRO A 20 7.21 5.47 -4.73
N THR A 21 7.41 4.24 -5.22
CA THR A 21 7.44 3.95 -6.66
C THR A 21 6.17 4.40 -7.37
N GLY A 22 5.01 4.39 -6.70
CA GLY A 22 3.77 4.93 -7.23
C GLY A 22 3.85 6.43 -7.57
N VAL A 23 4.54 7.22 -6.75
CA VAL A 23 4.81 8.65 -6.99
C VAL A 23 5.74 8.83 -8.19
N LEU A 24 6.78 8.00 -8.30
CA LEU A 24 7.68 8.03 -9.47
C LEU A 24 6.95 7.65 -10.77
N LYS A 25 6.07 6.65 -10.72
CA LYS A 25 5.25 6.23 -11.86
C LYS A 25 4.24 7.29 -12.28
N ALA A 26 3.65 7.99 -11.32
CA ALA A 26 2.73 9.10 -11.57
C ALA A 26 3.42 10.34 -12.16
N SER A 27 4.76 10.34 -12.28
CA SER A 27 5.54 11.45 -12.86
C SER A 27 5.27 12.80 -12.18
N LEU A 28 5.05 12.79 -10.86
CA LEU A 28 4.77 14.00 -10.06
C LEU A 28 6.02 14.80 -9.69
N ILE A 29 7.21 14.25 -9.95
CA ILE A 29 8.49 14.91 -9.69
C ILE A 29 9.18 15.12 -11.04
N GLU A 30 9.47 16.37 -11.35
CA GLU A 30 10.29 16.72 -12.51
C GLU A 30 11.77 16.57 -12.16
N PHE A 31 12.51 15.84 -13.00
CA PHE A 31 13.95 15.68 -12.88
C PHE A 31 14.63 16.46 -14.00
N GLU A 32 15.57 17.33 -13.63
CA GLU A 32 16.43 18.05 -14.57
C GLU A 32 17.91 17.82 -14.21
N PRO A 33 18.71 17.21 -15.12
CA PRO A 33 18.30 16.60 -16.38
C PRO A 33 17.34 15.41 -16.19
N LYS A 34 16.57 15.08 -17.23
CA LYS A 34 15.61 13.96 -17.20
C LYS A 34 16.30 12.64 -16.84
N LEU A 35 15.57 11.77 -16.15
CA LEU A 35 16.04 10.43 -15.84
C LEU A 35 16.36 9.66 -17.13
N PRO A 36 17.44 8.86 -17.16
CA PRO A 36 17.79 8.08 -18.34
C PRO A 36 16.74 6.99 -18.62
N ASN A 37 16.54 6.65 -19.90
CA ASN A 37 15.47 5.74 -20.34
C ASN A 37 15.44 4.41 -19.57
N TRP A 38 16.60 3.81 -19.30
CA TRP A 38 16.69 2.54 -18.55
C TRP A 38 16.11 2.65 -17.12
N LYS A 39 16.23 3.82 -16.48
CA LYS A 39 15.65 4.10 -15.15
C LYS A 39 14.14 4.27 -15.25
N VAL A 40 13.67 4.97 -16.27
CA VAL A 40 12.23 5.18 -16.53
C VAL A 40 11.54 3.85 -16.83
N SER A 41 12.12 3.02 -17.70
CA SER A 41 11.62 1.66 -17.97
C SER A 41 11.63 0.81 -16.70
N GLY A 42 12.72 0.82 -15.93
CA GLY A 42 12.78 0.11 -14.65
C GLY A 42 11.70 0.54 -13.66
N ILE A 43 11.40 1.85 -13.57
CA ILE A 43 10.29 2.37 -12.75
C ILE A 43 8.96 1.85 -13.28
N SER A 44 8.71 1.93 -14.60
CA SER A 44 7.45 1.50 -15.23
C SER A 44 7.17 0.01 -15.04
N ASP A 45 8.18 -0.83 -15.18
CA ASP A 45 8.04 -2.29 -15.17
C ASP A 45 7.84 -2.90 -13.78
N LEU A 46 8.03 -2.10 -12.72
CA LEU A 46 7.82 -2.58 -11.35
C LEU A 46 6.35 -2.80 -11.09
N GLY A 47 5.95 -4.07 -11.08
CA GLY A 47 4.63 -4.49 -10.69
C GLY A 47 4.33 -4.08 -9.24
N MET A 48 3.28 -3.29 -9.07
CA MET A 48 2.74 -2.93 -7.76
C MET A 48 1.49 -3.80 -7.55
N GLY A 49 1.21 -4.30 -6.34
CA GLY A 49 -0.04 -5.02 -5.97
C GLY A 49 -0.83 -4.30 -4.88
N ASN A 50 -2.14 -4.05 -5.05
CA ASN A 50 -2.92 -3.24 -4.10
C ASN A 50 -3.54 -4.13 -3.02
N LYS A 51 -3.29 -3.78 -1.76
CA LYS A 51 -3.70 -4.52 -0.58
C LYS A 51 -4.23 -3.55 0.46
N ASN A 52 -5.52 -3.66 0.74
CA ASN A 52 -6.21 -2.85 1.73
C ASN A 52 -6.56 -3.65 2.98
N LYS A 53 -6.76 -2.94 4.08
CA LYS A 53 -7.07 -3.48 5.40
C LYS A 53 -8.42 -2.92 5.84
N ILE A 54 -9.27 -3.80 6.35
CA ILE A 54 -10.46 -3.42 7.11
C ILE A 54 -10.20 -3.84 8.55
N SER A 55 -9.99 -2.87 9.44
CA SER A 55 -9.82 -3.12 10.87
C SER A 55 -11.17 -2.99 11.56
N LEU A 56 -11.53 -3.99 12.36
CA LEU A 56 -12.80 -4.11 13.04
C LEU A 56 -12.52 -4.21 14.55
N HIS A 57 -13.01 -3.26 15.33
CA HIS A 57 -12.92 -3.26 16.78
C HIS A 57 -14.26 -3.66 17.38
N PHE A 58 -14.24 -4.60 18.34
CA PHE A 58 -15.42 -5.15 18.98
C PHE A 58 -15.41 -4.89 20.49
N ASP A 59 -16.58 -4.96 21.14
CA ASP A 59 -16.69 -4.80 22.60
C ASP A 59 -15.98 -5.92 23.38
N HIS A 60 -15.96 -7.13 22.83
CA HIS A 60 -15.34 -8.30 23.45
C HIS A 60 -14.80 -9.25 22.40
N VAL A 61 -13.87 -10.11 22.81
CA VAL A 61 -13.33 -11.19 21.98
C VAL A 61 -14.31 -12.36 21.98
N PHE A 62 -14.94 -12.62 20.84
CA PHE A 62 -15.85 -13.77 20.66
C PHE A 62 -15.21 -14.90 19.84
N TRP A 63 -13.96 -14.74 19.41
CA TRP A 63 -13.26 -15.73 18.59
C TRP A 63 -12.23 -16.52 19.40
N PRO A 64 -11.89 -17.76 19.00
CA PRO A 64 -10.86 -18.55 19.65
C PRO A 64 -9.47 -17.95 19.41
N ASN A 65 -8.49 -18.41 20.19
CA ASN A 65 -7.13 -17.90 20.12
C ASN A 65 -6.38 -18.37 18.84
N PHE A 66 -6.51 -17.63 17.74
CA PHE A 66 -5.81 -17.88 16.47
C PHE A 66 -4.86 -16.74 16.07
N GLU A 67 -3.95 -16.98 15.13
CA GLU A 67 -3.10 -15.95 14.50
C GLU A 67 -3.74 -15.38 13.23
N LEU A 68 -4.07 -16.28 12.30
CA LEU A 68 -4.67 -15.99 11.01
C LEU A 68 -5.87 -16.89 10.76
N LEU A 69 -6.93 -16.34 10.17
CA LEU A 69 -8.12 -17.09 9.79
C LEU A 69 -8.45 -16.83 8.32
N GLY A 70 -8.21 -17.82 7.46
CA GLY A 70 -8.44 -17.71 6.02
C GLY A 70 -9.91 -17.79 5.64
N THR A 71 -10.37 -16.88 4.77
CA THR A 71 -11.69 -16.96 4.14
C THR A 71 -11.59 -17.70 2.81
N ILE A 72 -12.35 -18.79 2.68
CA ILE A 72 -12.47 -19.52 1.42
C ILE A 72 -13.73 -19.01 0.71
N SER A 73 -13.55 -18.61 -0.54
CA SER A 73 -14.64 -18.22 -1.43
C SER A 73 -14.63 -19.14 -2.65
N PRO A 74 -15.80 -19.45 -3.25
CA PRO A 74 -15.86 -20.16 -4.54
C PRO A 74 -15.08 -19.46 -5.66
N THR A 75 -14.80 -18.16 -5.49
CA THR A 75 -13.98 -17.36 -6.40
C THR A 75 -12.73 -16.85 -5.70
N LEU A 76 -11.60 -16.84 -6.42
CA LEU A 76 -10.33 -16.23 -5.96
C LEU A 76 -10.45 -14.73 -5.67
N TYR A 77 -11.52 -14.10 -6.14
CA TYR A 77 -11.81 -12.68 -5.96
C TYR A 77 -12.03 -12.32 -4.48
N SER A 78 -12.74 -13.17 -3.74
CA SER A 78 -13.17 -12.88 -2.37
C SER A 78 -12.32 -13.60 -1.32
N CYS A 79 -11.27 -14.31 -1.74
CA CYS A 79 -10.34 -14.97 -0.83
C CYS A 79 -9.52 -13.91 -0.08
N GLY A 80 -9.45 -14.06 1.24
CA GLY A 80 -8.73 -13.17 2.13
C GLY A 80 -8.44 -13.87 3.44
N TYR A 81 -8.04 -13.11 4.44
CA TYR A 81 -7.85 -13.65 5.79
C TYR A 81 -8.02 -12.55 6.83
N PHE A 82 -8.45 -12.96 8.02
CA PHE A 82 -8.43 -12.13 9.22
C PHE A 82 -7.11 -12.34 9.96
N LEU A 83 -6.50 -11.23 10.38
CA LEU A 83 -5.40 -11.20 11.34
C LEU A 83 -5.95 -10.86 12.71
N ASN A 84 -5.56 -11.62 13.74
CA ASN A 84 -5.93 -11.36 15.11
C ASN A 84 -4.95 -10.38 15.78
N LEU A 85 -5.32 -9.10 15.87
CA LEU A 85 -4.49 -8.09 16.54
C LEU A 85 -4.61 -8.12 18.07
N HIS A 86 -5.58 -8.85 18.62
CA HIS A 86 -5.72 -9.01 20.06
C HIS A 86 -4.46 -9.63 20.68
N LYS A 87 -3.85 -10.62 20.01
CA LYS A 87 -2.61 -11.24 20.48
C LYS A 87 -1.44 -10.26 20.64
N ALA A 88 -1.32 -9.29 19.74
CA ALA A 88 -0.21 -8.35 19.73
C ALA A 88 -0.47 -7.10 20.59
N THR A 89 -1.74 -6.70 20.74
CA THR A 89 -2.10 -5.39 21.31
C THR A 89 -2.99 -5.45 22.53
N GLY A 90 -3.59 -6.61 22.84
CA GLY A 90 -4.61 -6.77 23.88
C GLY A 90 -6.00 -6.21 23.50
N ASN A 91 -6.13 -5.48 22.39
CA ASN A 91 -7.40 -4.90 21.96
C ASN A 91 -8.23 -5.91 21.14
N SER A 92 -9.55 -5.90 21.28
CA SER A 92 -10.49 -6.79 20.58
C SER A 92 -10.62 -6.43 19.09
N VAL A 93 -9.52 -6.57 18.34
CA VAL A 93 -9.42 -6.13 16.94
C VAL A 93 -9.10 -7.30 16.01
N LEU A 94 -9.92 -7.44 14.97
CA LEU A 94 -9.64 -8.27 13.81
C LEU A 94 -9.39 -7.40 12.58
N VAL A 95 -8.44 -7.79 11.76
CA VAL A 95 -8.13 -7.07 10.51
C VAL A 95 -8.33 -7.98 9.33
N TYR A 96 -9.31 -7.68 8.48
CA TYR A 96 -9.48 -8.35 7.20
C TYR A 96 -8.48 -7.80 6.18
N MET A 97 -7.71 -8.70 5.59
CA MET A 97 -6.68 -8.38 4.62
C MET A 97 -7.22 -8.64 3.20
N ALA A 98 -7.59 -7.57 2.49
CA ALA A 98 -8.07 -7.61 1.12
C ALA A 98 -6.91 -7.41 0.15
N ALA A 99 -6.70 -8.35 -0.77
CA ALA A 99 -5.61 -8.30 -1.75
C ALA A 99 -6.11 -8.57 -3.17
N GLY A 100 -5.22 -8.39 -4.16
CA GLY A 100 -5.54 -8.66 -5.56
C GLY A 100 -6.63 -7.74 -6.09
N ARG A 101 -7.49 -8.26 -6.98
CA ARG A 101 -8.53 -7.45 -7.65
C ARG A 101 -9.50 -6.81 -6.65
N PHE A 102 -9.87 -7.55 -5.60
CA PHE A 102 -10.75 -7.04 -4.56
C PHE A 102 -10.12 -5.88 -3.77
N GLY A 103 -8.81 -5.86 -3.60
CA GLY A 103 -8.10 -4.72 -2.99
C GLY A 103 -8.40 -3.39 -3.69
N TYR A 104 -8.50 -3.39 -5.03
CA TYR A 104 -8.84 -2.18 -5.81
C TYR A 104 -10.33 -1.85 -5.75
N ASP A 105 -11.18 -2.87 -5.87
CA ASP A 105 -12.63 -2.64 -5.90
C ASP A 105 -13.15 -2.18 -4.54
N LEU A 106 -12.48 -2.57 -3.47
CA LEU A 106 -12.74 -2.08 -2.11
C LEU A 106 -12.55 -0.57 -1.98
N GLU A 107 -11.68 0.05 -2.77
CA GLU A 107 -11.52 1.52 -2.78
C GLU A 107 -12.64 2.25 -3.54
N LYS A 108 -13.45 1.52 -4.31
CA LYS A 108 -14.55 2.09 -5.12
C LYS A 108 -15.90 2.03 -4.39
N ILE A 109 -15.96 1.34 -3.25
CA ILE A 109 -17.17 1.20 -2.44
C ILE A 109 -17.06 2.03 -1.15
N SER A 110 -18.19 2.21 -0.48
CA SER A 110 -18.23 2.90 0.81
C SER A 110 -17.48 2.10 1.90
N LYS A 111 -16.99 2.79 2.94
CA LYS A 111 -16.31 2.11 4.06
C LYS A 111 -17.29 1.21 4.82
N GLU A 112 -18.54 1.60 4.85
CA GLU A 112 -19.67 0.88 5.42
C GLU A 112 -19.88 -0.44 4.66
N ASP A 113 -19.89 -0.42 3.32
CA ASP A 113 -20.09 -1.63 2.52
C ASP A 113 -18.87 -2.56 2.55
N ALA A 114 -17.66 -2.00 2.59
CA ALA A 114 -16.44 -2.77 2.83
C ALA A 114 -16.49 -3.50 4.19
N THR A 115 -16.94 -2.79 5.23
CA THR A 115 -17.11 -3.34 6.58
C THR A 115 -18.18 -4.44 6.61
N LYS A 116 -19.35 -4.21 5.99
CA LYS A 116 -20.40 -5.23 5.84
C LYS A 116 -19.87 -6.47 5.13
N PHE A 117 -19.07 -6.32 4.08
CA PHE A 117 -18.46 -7.45 3.38
C PHE A 117 -17.59 -8.29 4.32
N ALA A 118 -16.72 -7.66 5.11
CA ALA A 118 -15.89 -8.37 6.08
C ALA A 118 -16.74 -9.06 7.15
N MET A 119 -17.77 -8.38 7.67
CA MET A 119 -18.70 -8.95 8.65
C MET A 119 -19.47 -10.16 8.10
N VAL A 120 -19.87 -10.15 6.82
CA VAL A 120 -20.48 -11.31 6.18
C VAL A 120 -19.54 -12.50 6.15
N GLN A 121 -18.23 -12.31 5.91
CA GLN A 121 -17.28 -13.42 5.98
C GLN A 121 -17.07 -13.89 7.43
N LEU A 122 -17.01 -12.97 8.38
CA LEU A 122 -16.80 -13.29 9.78
C LEU A 122 -17.99 -14.06 10.38
N LYS A 123 -19.23 -13.67 10.05
CA LYS A 123 -20.46 -14.35 10.49
C LYS A 123 -20.63 -15.76 9.93
N LYS A 124 -19.99 -16.08 8.80
CA LYS A 124 -19.93 -17.47 8.29
C LYS A 124 -19.03 -18.36 9.16
N MET A 125 -18.07 -17.77 9.86
CA MET A 125 -17.10 -18.48 10.71
C MET A 125 -17.53 -18.50 12.17
N PHE A 126 -18.10 -17.39 12.65
CA PHE A 126 -18.56 -17.20 14.03
C PHE A 126 -19.99 -16.67 14.00
N LEU A 127 -20.98 -17.53 14.26
CA LEU A 127 -22.40 -17.15 14.25
C LEU A 127 -22.74 -16.10 15.32
N GLU A 128 -21.96 -16.06 16.39
CA GLU A 128 -22.07 -15.13 17.51
C GLU A 128 -21.35 -13.79 17.28
N ALA A 129 -20.75 -13.58 16.10
CA ALA A 129 -20.04 -12.34 15.79
C ALA A 129 -20.96 -11.12 15.89
N THR A 130 -20.65 -10.24 16.85
CA THR A 130 -21.32 -8.96 17.06
C THR A 130 -20.88 -7.91 16.03
N GLU A 131 -21.66 -6.85 15.88
CA GLU A 131 -21.23 -5.72 15.05
C GLU A 131 -20.03 -5.00 15.70
N PRO A 132 -19.08 -4.49 14.88
CA PRO A 132 -17.94 -3.76 15.41
C PRO A 132 -18.39 -2.40 15.96
N VAL A 133 -17.84 -2.00 17.11
CA VAL A 133 -18.05 -0.65 17.67
C VAL A 133 -17.35 0.44 16.87
N GLN A 134 -16.26 0.08 16.20
CA GLN A 134 -15.50 0.99 15.34
C GLN A 134 -14.84 0.20 14.22
N TYR A 135 -14.71 0.82 13.05
CA TYR A 135 -13.99 0.26 11.93
C TYR A 135 -13.14 1.30 11.22
N LEU A 136 -12.07 0.83 10.56
CA LEU A 136 -11.20 1.63 9.70
C LEU A 136 -10.91 0.86 8.42
N VAL A 137 -10.98 1.55 7.29
CA VAL A 137 -10.71 1.00 5.96
C VAL A 137 -9.59 1.80 5.32
N SER A 138 -8.53 1.12 4.89
CA SER A 138 -7.45 1.77 4.15
C SER A 138 -7.77 1.89 2.66
N CYS A 139 -7.30 2.96 2.03
CA CYS A 139 -7.34 3.16 0.57
C CYS A 139 -5.94 3.59 0.09
N TRP A 140 -5.01 2.64 0.00
CA TRP A 140 -3.61 2.96 -0.33
C TRP A 140 -3.43 3.37 -1.81
N GLY A 141 -4.26 2.83 -2.71
CA GLY A 141 -4.21 3.10 -4.15
C GLY A 141 -4.58 4.53 -4.52
N THR A 142 -5.56 5.10 -3.84
CA THR A 142 -6.04 6.47 -4.06
C THR A 142 -5.32 7.53 -3.22
N ASN A 143 -4.43 7.13 -2.31
CA ASN A 143 -3.66 8.08 -1.51
C ASN A 143 -2.61 8.80 -2.38
N PRO A 144 -2.64 10.14 -2.49
CA PRO A 144 -1.78 10.89 -3.41
C PRO A 144 -0.29 10.90 -3.05
N ASN A 145 0.07 10.41 -1.87
CA ASN A 145 1.47 10.33 -1.44
C ASN A 145 2.06 8.93 -1.61
N THR A 146 1.25 7.93 -1.96
CA THR A 146 1.68 6.53 -2.12
C THR A 146 1.25 5.92 -3.45
N PHE A 147 0.04 6.27 -3.92
CA PHE A 147 -0.69 5.73 -5.07
C PHE A 147 -0.91 4.22 -5.07
N TRP A 148 -0.44 3.53 -4.02
CA TRP A 148 -0.41 2.10 -3.97
C TRP A 148 0.06 1.54 -2.61
N SER A 149 -0.32 0.30 -2.26
CA SER A 149 0.26 -0.43 -1.10
C SER A 149 1.56 -1.16 -1.50
N ALA A 150 2.66 -1.04 -0.77
CA ALA A 150 3.96 -1.65 -1.13
C ALA A 150 4.02 -3.20 -1.13
N SER A 151 3.18 -3.87 -1.94
CA SER A 151 3.22 -5.31 -2.18
C SER A 151 3.79 -5.57 -3.58
N PRO A 152 4.96 -6.23 -3.69
CA PRO A 152 5.53 -6.64 -4.98
C PRO A 152 4.59 -7.56 -5.76
N THR A 153 4.48 -7.38 -7.07
CA THR A 153 4.00 -8.44 -7.98
C THR A 153 5.16 -9.04 -8.78
N LYS A 154 4.91 -10.22 -9.38
CA LYS A 154 5.87 -11.29 -9.77
C LYS A 154 7.13 -10.90 -10.59
N SER A 155 7.27 -9.68 -11.12
CA SER A 155 8.41 -9.26 -11.98
C SER A 155 9.62 -8.64 -11.24
N MET A 156 9.61 -8.57 -9.91
CA MET A 156 10.47 -7.63 -9.18
C MET A 156 11.96 -7.98 -9.06
N GLN A 157 12.38 -9.25 -9.09
CA GLN A 157 13.75 -9.62 -8.68
C GLN A 157 14.85 -8.97 -9.55
N SER A 158 14.61 -8.79 -10.85
CA SER A 158 15.60 -8.19 -11.76
C SER A 158 15.58 -6.66 -11.77
N ASN A 159 14.43 -6.03 -11.48
CA ASN A 159 14.22 -4.59 -11.72
C ASN A 159 14.51 -3.70 -10.50
N VAL A 160 14.49 -4.23 -9.27
CA VAL A 160 14.90 -3.47 -8.07
C VAL A 160 16.36 -3.04 -8.15
N ILE A 161 17.21 -3.90 -8.72
CA ILE A 161 18.65 -3.61 -8.92
C ILE A 161 18.83 -2.40 -9.86
N LEU A 162 17.93 -2.18 -10.82
CA LEU A 162 17.96 -1.00 -11.70
C LEU A 162 17.56 0.31 -10.99
N LEU A 163 16.87 0.24 -9.84
CA LEU A 163 16.57 1.45 -9.06
C LEU A 163 17.72 1.90 -8.17
N ALA A 164 18.65 1.00 -7.82
CA ALA A 164 19.75 1.27 -6.89
C ALA A 164 20.88 2.20 -7.40
N PRO A 165 21.23 2.27 -8.70
CA PRO A 165 22.39 3.05 -9.12
C PRO A 165 22.16 4.55 -8.96
N LYS A 166 23.18 5.24 -8.40
CA LYS A 166 23.26 6.69 -8.28
C LYS A 166 23.30 7.31 -9.67
N ILE A 167 22.53 8.36 -9.87
CA ILE A 167 22.66 9.21 -11.06
C ILE A 167 23.62 10.33 -10.68
N SER A 168 24.84 10.30 -11.24
CA SER A 168 25.79 11.42 -11.14
C SER A 168 25.63 12.30 -12.38
N ALA A 169 25.17 13.54 -12.20
CA ALA A 169 25.36 14.57 -13.21
C ALA A 169 26.72 15.23 -12.94
N SER A 170 27.59 15.28 -13.95
CA SER A 170 28.87 15.98 -13.90
C SER A 170 28.62 17.47 -13.80
N ILE A 171 29.07 18.11 -12.72
CA ILE A 171 29.20 19.57 -12.68
C ILE A 171 30.53 19.87 -13.40
N THR A 172 30.47 20.27 -14.67
CA THR A 172 31.61 20.94 -15.31
C THR A 172 31.78 22.29 -14.62
N ASN A 173 32.75 22.35 -13.71
CA ASN A 173 33.25 23.58 -13.14
C ASN A 173 34.11 24.24 -14.23
N ASN A 174 33.55 25.18 -14.98
CA ASN A 174 34.38 26.10 -15.76
C ASN A 174 34.95 27.09 -14.75
N GLY A 175 36.17 26.80 -14.28
CA GLY A 175 36.94 27.69 -13.44
C GLY A 175 37.43 28.92 -14.21
N TYR A 176 37.53 30.01 -13.45
CA TYR A 176 38.26 31.27 -13.66
C TYR A 176 38.14 31.99 -15.00
#